data_AF-A0A7S0L7L7-F1
#
_entry.id   AF-A0A7S0L7L7-F1
#
_cell.length_a   1.000
_cell.length_b   1.000
_cell.length_c   1.000
_cell.angle_alpha   90.00
_cell.angle_beta   90.00
_cell.angle_gamma   90.00
#
_symmetry.space_group_name_H-M   'P 1'
#
loop_
_entity.id
_entity.type
_entity.pdbx_description
1 polymer ?
#
loop_
_entity_poly.entity_id
_entity_poly.type
_entity_poly.pdbx_seq_one_letter_code
_entity_poly.pdbx_strand_id
1 'polypeptide(L)'
;HQPHVPNAPAVRFCNRTGRGRYSDAMVEMDEAVGALMRLVREVGASRQTLTLFTSDNGPWKEMGSAGGSTQPYRGGKFTTYEGGVRMPAIVHWPGVVRGGSTSGGV
;
A
#
# COMPACT_ATOMS: atom_id res chain seq x y z
N HIS A 1 -1.95 8.88 6.03
CA HIS A 1 -0.65 9.38 6.53
C HIS A 1 0.42 8.29 6.45
N GLN A 2 0.11 7.05 6.86
CA GLN A 2 1.02 5.91 6.66
C GLN A 2 1.39 5.77 5.17
N PRO A 3 2.63 5.32 4.85
CA PRO A 3 3.71 4.97 5.77
C PRO A 3 4.76 6.08 5.92
N HIS A 4 4.40 7.35 5.70
CA HIS A 4 5.36 8.46 5.79
C HIS A 4 5.98 8.55 7.19
N VAL A 5 7.26 8.92 7.26
CA VAL A 5 7.96 9.14 8.54
C VAL A 5 7.44 10.41 9.25
N PRO A 6 7.43 10.45 10.60
CA PRO A 6 7.77 9.38 11.52
C PRO A 6 6.71 8.26 11.52
N ASN A 7 7.14 6.99 11.51
CA ASN A 7 6.19 5.87 11.55
C ASN A 7 5.55 5.79 12.95
N ALA A 8 4.27 6.11 13.04
CA ALA A 8 3.52 6.17 14.29
C ALA A 8 2.31 5.23 14.26
N PRO A 9 2.51 3.90 14.23
CA PRO A 9 1.41 2.96 14.32
C PRO A 9 0.68 3.11 15.66
N ALA A 10 -0.63 2.84 15.69
CA ALA A 10 -1.35 2.78 16.97
C ALA A 10 -0.74 1.69 17.88
N VAL A 11 -0.85 1.87 19.20
CA VAL A 11 -0.20 1.02 20.22
C VAL A 11 -0.44 -0.47 20.00
N ARG A 12 -1.65 -0.86 19.55
CA ARG A 12 -2.00 -2.26 19.28
C ARG A 12 -1.24 -2.92 18.12
N PHE A 13 -0.59 -2.12 17.28
CA PHE A 13 0.22 -2.60 16.15
C PHE A 13 1.72 -2.57 16.43
N CYS A 14 2.16 -1.84 17.47
CA CYS A 14 3.57 -1.78 17.84
C CYS A 14 4.14 -3.18 18.10
N ASN A 15 5.26 -3.50 17.45
CA ASN A 15 5.98 -4.79 17.50
C ASN A 15 5.19 -6.01 17.00
N ARG A 16 4.06 -5.81 16.31
CA ARG A 16 3.24 -6.93 15.81
C ARG A 16 3.96 -7.74 14.73
N THR A 17 4.79 -7.07 13.93
CA THR A 17 5.49 -7.71 12.80
C THR A 17 6.88 -8.23 13.14
N GLY A 18 7.48 -7.76 14.24
CA GLY A 18 8.90 -7.97 14.54
C GLY A 18 9.87 -7.34 13.53
N ARG A 19 9.39 -6.50 12.60
CA ARG A 19 10.16 -5.90 11.50
C ARG A 19 10.25 -4.37 11.59
N GLY A 20 10.01 -3.83 12.79
CA GLY A 20 10.07 -2.40 13.09
C GLY A 20 8.82 -1.63 12.69
N ARG A 21 8.79 -0.36 13.10
CA ARG A 21 7.59 0.50 13.08
C ARG A 21 7.03 0.77 11.70
N TYR A 22 7.87 0.78 10.65
CA TYR A 22 7.40 0.89 9.27
C TYR A 22 6.48 -0.29 8.90
N SER A 23 6.91 -1.52 9.23
CA SER A 23 6.13 -2.73 8.93
C SER A 23 4.85 -2.78 9.77
N ASP A 24 4.92 -2.37 11.02
CA ASP A 24 3.74 -2.27 11.89
C ASP A 24 2.72 -1.25 11.37
N ALA A 25 3.18 -0.09 10.88
CA ALA A 25 2.36 0.91 10.22
C ALA A 25 1.71 0.41 8.92
N MET A 26 2.43 -0.40 8.14
CA MET A 26 1.88 -1.04 6.94
C MET A 26 0.75 -2.02 7.30
N VAL A 27 0.90 -2.80 8.37
CA VAL A 27 -0.15 -3.72 8.85
C VAL A 27 -1.37 -2.97 9.37
N GLU A 28 -1.18 -1.84 10.07
CA GLU A 28 -2.30 -0.97 10.45
C GLU A 28 -3.08 -0.46 9.24
N MET A 29 -2.38 0.01 8.20
CA MET A 29 -3.00 0.48 6.96
C MET A 29 -3.75 -0.65 6.24
N ASP A 30 -3.15 -1.84 6.15
CA ASP A 30 -3.79 -3.01 5.55
C ASP A 30 -5.09 -3.40 6.27
N GLU A 31 -5.09 -3.40 7.62
CA GLU A 31 -6.31 -3.66 8.38
C GLU A 31 -7.40 -2.60 8.15
N ALA A 32 -7.00 -1.32 8.04
CA ALA A 32 -7.93 -0.23 7.78
C ALA A 32 -8.56 -0.34 6.37
N VAL A 33 -7.76 -0.66 5.35
CA VAL A 33 -8.25 -0.96 4.00
C VAL A 33 -9.19 -2.16 4.04
N GLY A 34 -8.81 -3.23 4.72
CA GLY A 34 -9.65 -4.41 4.91
C GLY A 34 -11.00 -4.08 5.54
N ALA A 35 -11.03 -3.23 6.57
CA ALA A 35 -12.26 -2.77 7.21
C ALA A 35 -13.17 -1.99 6.25
N LEU A 36 -12.60 -1.08 5.45
CA LEU A 36 -13.36 -0.35 4.43
C LEU A 36 -13.94 -1.30 3.37
N MET A 37 -13.14 -2.26 2.89
CA MET A 37 -13.59 -3.26 1.92
C MET A 37 -14.70 -4.16 2.47
N ARG A 38 -14.65 -4.51 3.77
CA ARG A 38 -15.73 -5.23 4.45
C ARG A 38 -17.01 -4.39 4.50
N LEU A 39 -16.90 -3.13 4.92
CA LEU A 39 -18.05 -2.23 4.99
C LEU A 39 -18.74 -2.04 3.62
N VAL A 40 -17.96 -1.80 2.57
CA VAL A 40 -18.50 -1.66 1.19
C VAL A 40 -19.30 -2.90 0.77
N ARG A 41 -18.88 -4.10 1.20
CA ARG A 41 -19.59 -5.34 0.96
C ARG A 41 -20.85 -5.48 1.81
N GLU A 42 -20.78 -5.15 3.10
CA GLU A 42 -21.90 -5.24 4.04
C GLU A 42 -23.06 -4.31 3.67
N VAL A 43 -22.77 -3.13 3.12
CA VAL A 43 -23.81 -2.21 2.61
C VAL A 43 -24.30 -2.56 1.20
N GLY A 44 -23.83 -3.66 0.61
CA GLY A 44 -24.25 -4.13 -0.73
C GLY A 44 -23.71 -3.33 -1.92
N ALA A 45 -22.74 -2.43 -1.70
CA ALA A 45 -22.26 -1.49 -2.72
C ALA A 45 -21.07 -2.01 -3.56
N SER A 46 -20.61 -3.25 -3.35
CA SER A 46 -19.38 -3.76 -3.99
C SER A 46 -19.41 -3.71 -5.52
N ARG A 47 -20.54 -4.01 -6.17
CA ARG A 47 -20.62 -4.00 -7.65
C ARG A 47 -20.70 -2.58 -8.25
N GLN A 48 -20.96 -1.58 -7.42
CA GLN A 48 -21.07 -0.17 -7.83
C GLN A 48 -19.86 0.67 -7.37
N THR A 49 -18.89 0.03 -6.72
CA THR A 49 -17.71 0.69 -6.15
C THR A 49 -16.46 0.20 -6.84
N LEU A 50 -15.74 1.12 -7.49
CA LEU A 50 -14.37 0.91 -7.92
C LEU A 50 -13.42 1.24 -6.76
N THR A 51 -12.56 0.29 -6.39
CA THR A 51 -11.44 0.56 -5.48
C THR A 51 -10.13 0.54 -6.25
N LEU A 52 -9.39 1.64 -6.16
CA LEU A 52 -8.03 1.78 -6.64
C LEU A 52 -7.10 1.98 -5.44
N PHE A 53 -6.09 1.13 -5.31
CA PHE A 53 -5.03 1.29 -4.31
C PHE A 53 -3.71 1.57 -5.01
N THR A 54 -3.03 2.65 -4.62
CA THR A 54 -1.73 3.05 -5.14
C THR A 54 -0.96 3.89 -4.11
N SER A 55 0.27 4.29 -4.45
CA SER A 55 1.11 5.21 -3.68
C SER A 55 1.37 6.49 -4.49
N ASP A 56 1.80 7.55 -3.83
CA ASP A 56 2.10 8.87 -4.43
C ASP A 56 3.50 8.92 -5.07
N ASN A 57 4.48 8.28 -4.45
CA ASN A 57 5.86 8.15 -4.89
C ASN A 57 6.53 6.92 -4.28
N GLY A 58 7.76 6.63 -4.72
CA GLY A 58 8.60 5.59 -4.16
C GLY A 58 8.95 5.82 -2.69
N PRO A 59 9.49 4.82 -1.98
CA PRO A 59 9.87 4.96 -0.59
C PRO A 59 11.04 5.94 -0.42
N TRP A 60 11.06 6.61 0.73
CA TRP A 60 12.17 7.45 1.15
C TRP A 60 13.29 6.58 1.74
N LYS A 61 14.21 6.10 0.90
CA LYS A 61 15.19 5.05 1.23
C LYS A 61 16.25 5.49 2.23
N GLU A 62 16.56 6.78 2.26
CA GLU A 62 17.51 7.41 3.18
C GLU A 62 17.08 7.22 4.65
N MET A 63 15.81 6.90 4.90
CA MET A 63 15.30 6.58 6.24
C MET A 63 15.62 5.14 6.71
N GLY A 64 16.36 4.35 5.92
CA GLY A 64 16.76 3.00 6.29
C GLY A 64 15.56 2.10 6.57
N SER A 65 15.53 1.44 7.74
CA SER A 65 14.41 0.57 8.15
C SER A 65 13.09 1.31 8.44
N ALA A 66 13.12 2.64 8.52
CA ALA A 66 11.92 3.48 8.59
C ALA A 66 11.43 3.90 7.19
N GLY A 67 12.18 3.57 6.14
CA GLY A 67 11.81 3.70 4.74
C GLY A 67 11.34 2.36 4.16
N GLY A 68 10.46 2.42 3.16
CA GLY A 68 10.03 1.23 2.43
C GLY A 68 11.09 0.65 1.48
N SER A 69 10.72 -0.38 0.72
CA SER A 69 11.60 -1.04 -0.24
C SER A 69 11.22 -0.71 -1.69
N THR A 70 12.21 -0.56 -2.57
CA THR A 70 12.02 -0.42 -4.02
C THR A 70 12.30 -1.69 -4.80
N GLN A 71 12.71 -2.78 -4.15
CA GLN A 71 13.20 -3.96 -4.86
C GLN A 71 12.18 -4.45 -5.92
N PRO A 72 12.63 -4.79 -7.14
CA PRO A 72 14.02 -4.83 -7.63
C PRO A 72 14.53 -3.50 -8.24
N TYR A 73 13.76 -2.42 -8.15
CA TYR A 73 13.97 -1.19 -8.92
C TYR A 73 15.02 -0.24 -8.32
N ARG A 74 15.70 0.49 -9.22
CA ARG A 74 16.70 1.53 -8.91
C ARG A 74 16.02 2.81 -8.42
N GLY A 75 16.67 3.54 -7.51
CA GLY A 75 16.18 4.84 -7.01
C GLY A 75 15.20 4.69 -5.85
N GLY A 76 14.48 5.77 -5.56
CA GLY A 76 13.52 5.96 -4.46
C GLY A 76 12.87 7.35 -4.58
N LYS A 77 12.20 7.81 -3.53
CA LYS A 77 11.68 9.19 -3.45
C LYS A 77 12.75 10.19 -3.89
N PHE A 78 12.33 11.25 -4.61
CA PHE A 78 13.21 12.27 -5.20
C PHE A 78 14.04 11.85 -6.43
N THR A 79 13.80 10.68 -6.99
CA THR A 79 14.46 10.23 -8.23
C THR A 79 13.44 9.93 -9.32
N THR A 80 13.84 10.04 -10.58
CA THR A 80 13.05 9.65 -11.76
C THR A 80 13.31 8.20 -12.21
N TYR A 81 14.11 7.45 -11.47
CA TYR A 81 14.28 6.01 -11.71
C TYR A 81 13.01 5.25 -11.31
N GLU A 82 12.85 4.04 -11.82
CA GLU A 82 11.71 3.15 -11.56
C GLU A 82 11.30 3.10 -10.07
N GLY A 83 12.25 2.97 -9.14
CA GLY A 83 11.97 2.92 -7.71
C GLY A 83 11.41 4.21 -7.11
N GLY A 84 11.50 5.34 -7.81
CA GLY A 84 10.89 6.62 -7.41
C GLY A 84 9.50 6.86 -7.98
N VAL A 85 9.18 6.27 -9.14
CA VAL A 85 7.97 6.61 -9.92
C VAL A 85 7.04 5.42 -10.21
N ARG A 86 7.53 4.17 -10.14
CA ARG A 86 6.74 2.96 -10.38
C ARG A 86 6.09 2.45 -9.09
N MET A 87 4.77 2.59 -9.00
CA MET A 87 4.01 2.32 -7.78
C MET A 87 3.25 0.98 -7.84
N PRO A 88 3.00 0.35 -6.68
CA PRO A 88 2.01 -0.72 -6.63
C PRO A 88 0.65 -0.16 -7.06
N ALA A 89 -0.07 -0.88 -7.90
CA ALA A 89 -1.41 -0.49 -8.34
C ALA A 89 -2.33 -1.73 -8.28
N ILE A 90 -3.40 -1.65 -7.50
CA ILE A 90 -4.42 -2.69 -7.41
C ILE A 90 -5.76 -2.08 -7.79
N VAL A 91 -6.46 -2.73 -8.73
CA VAL A 91 -7.81 -2.37 -9.14
C VAL A 91 -8.76 -3.47 -8.72
N HIS A 92 -9.79 -3.12 -7.95
CA HIS A 92 -10.82 -4.05 -7.49
C HIS A 92 -12.21 -3.51 -7.86
N TRP A 93 -12.93 -4.25 -8.72
CA TRP A 93 -14.31 -3.96 -9.07
C TRP A 93 -15.07 -5.26 -9.43
N PRO A 94 -15.79 -5.86 -8.48
CA PRO A 94 -16.51 -7.13 -8.68
C PRO A 94 -17.51 -7.08 -9.83
N GLY A 95 -17.38 -8.04 -10.75
CA GLY A 95 -18.22 -8.16 -11.95
C GLY A 95 -17.80 -7.28 -13.13
N VAL A 96 -16.77 -6.44 -12.97
CA VAL A 96 -16.17 -5.63 -14.05
C VAL A 96 -14.73 -6.06 -14.31
N VAL A 97 -13.90 -6.09 -13.26
CA VAL A 97 -12.51 -6.57 -13.34
C VAL A 97 -12.46 -8.05 -12.96
N ARG A 98 -11.80 -8.86 -13.81
CA ARG A 98 -11.59 -10.29 -13.53
C ARG A 98 -10.64 -10.46 -12.34
N GLY A 99 -11.07 -11.18 -11.30
CA GLY A 99 -10.23 -11.47 -10.14
C GLY A 99 -8.95 -12.21 -10.52
N GLY A 100 -7.84 -11.88 -9.87
CA GLY A 100 -6.53 -12.51 -10.09
C GLY A 100 -5.86 -12.18 -11.43
N SER A 101 -6.45 -11.31 -12.25
CA SER A 101 -5.82 -10.89 -13.51
C SER A 101 -4.70 -9.88 -13.28
N THR A 102 -3.69 -9.92 -14.13
CA THR A 102 -2.64 -8.89 -14.25
C THR A 102 -2.79 -8.18 -15.59
N SER A 103 -2.59 -6.87 -15.60
CA SER A 103 -2.44 -6.07 -16.82
C SER A 103 -1.08 -5.40 -16.78
N GLY A 104 -0.33 -5.50 -17.87
CA GLY A 104 1.00 -4.91 -17.99
C GLY A 104 1.25 -4.44 -19.42
N GLY A 105 1.91 -3.29 -19.53
CA GLY A 105 2.79 -2.99 -20.66
C GLY A 105 4.22 -3.37 -20.23
N VAL A 106 5.03 -3.78 -21.22
CA VAL A 106 6.45 -4.14 -21.07
C VAL A 106 7.20 -3.08 -20.26
#